data_AF-N2BYM3-F1
#
_entry.id   AF-N2BYM3-F1
#
_cell.length_a   1.000
_cell.length_b   1.000
_cell.length_c   1.000
_cell.angle_alpha   90.00
_cell.angle_beta   90.00
_cell.angle_gamma   90.00
#
_symmetry.space_group_name_H-M   'P 1'
#
loop_
_entity.id
_entity.type
_entity.pdbx_description
1 polymer ?
#
loop_
_entity_poly.entity_id
_entity_poly.type
_entity_poly.pdbx_seq_one_letter_code
_entity_poly.pdbx_strand_id
1 'polypeptide(L)'
;MALLSPHSARTNTMPRKSATGGRLATVLCVIALVVFTLSCRETGHGPITAARDMVSVVTTPVRSVGSFITAPFKGLGNIFSNLTASQETLSELKAENDALRAKNVELSEAQQSAERLQSLLELKNAYKLQSTAAHVVSGSTDSWSSTITIDKGSAAGMQIGMPVTDSTGVIGQISEVGPTSSVVRLISDETSSVSAMVQSSRAQGMLVGSADGTLRLTLVTTDQSVAVGDTIVTSGLGGIYPKGLPLGTVSSIEKNTGSTYYVITVKPFTTTSSFEEVLVITSLTDEQQADASEAAQADKQESSSTSAAATTQDADQAASTDSSSDSSNAKQRR
;
A
#
# COMPACT_ATOMS: atom_id res chain seq x y z
N MET A 1 10.20 -50.42 75.26
CA MET A 1 11.47 -50.40 74.51
C MET A 1 11.61 -49.00 73.92
N ALA A 2 12.55 -48.17 74.38
CA ALA A 2 13.99 -48.21 74.05
C ALA A 2 14.23 -47.60 72.64
N LEU A 3 15.05 -46.57 72.37
CA LEU A 3 16.08 -45.79 73.11
C LEU A 3 16.09 -44.32 72.53
N LEU A 4 16.46 -43.24 73.25
CA LEU A 4 17.83 -42.66 73.37
C LEU A 4 18.52 -42.42 71.98
N SER A 5 19.10 -41.27 71.59
CA SER A 5 19.77 -40.15 72.32
C SER A 5 19.82 -38.81 71.49
N PRO A 6 20.82 -37.87 71.53
CA PRO A 6 20.57 -36.49 72.03
C PRO A 6 21.23 -35.30 71.24
N HIS A 7 21.24 -34.10 71.85
CA HIS A 7 22.04 -32.89 71.51
C HIS A 7 21.73 -32.20 70.15
N SER A 8 21.77 -30.87 69.97
CA SER A 8 22.08 -29.71 70.84
C SER A 8 21.42 -28.44 70.21
N ALA A 9 21.40 -27.21 70.76
CA ALA A 9 22.06 -26.62 71.94
C ALA A 9 21.21 -25.46 72.55
N ARG A 10 21.81 -24.69 73.47
CA ARG A 10 21.43 -23.31 73.88
C ARG A 10 22.11 -22.30 72.93
N THR A 11 21.69 -21.04 72.76
CA THR A 11 21.47 -20.01 73.80
C THR A 11 20.54 -18.89 73.33
N ASN A 12 19.79 -18.28 74.26
CA ASN A 12 19.62 -16.83 74.24
C ASN A 12 19.44 -16.29 75.67
N THR A 13 20.10 -15.18 75.99
CA THR A 13 20.26 -14.65 77.35
C THR A 13 19.44 -13.39 77.58
N MET A 14 18.59 -13.43 78.62
CA MET A 14 18.07 -12.28 79.37
C MET A 14 19.19 -11.25 79.71
N PRO A 15 18.90 -9.93 79.93
CA PRO A 15 18.18 -9.54 81.15
C PRO A 15 17.37 -8.21 81.23
N ARG A 16 16.41 -8.28 82.17
CA ARG A 16 15.98 -7.27 83.18
C ARG A 16 15.71 -5.82 82.77
N LYS A 17 14.41 -5.51 82.82
CA LYS A 17 13.86 -4.21 83.26
C LYS A 17 14.20 -4.01 84.76
N SER A 18 14.76 -2.87 85.16
CA SER A 18 14.81 -2.44 86.57
C SER A 18 14.82 -0.91 86.71
N ALA A 19 14.14 -0.40 87.73
CA ALA A 19 13.85 1.03 87.89
C ALA A 19 15.06 1.88 88.30
N THR A 20 15.16 3.09 87.74
CA THR A 20 16.07 4.16 88.22
C THR A 20 15.38 5.54 88.14
N GLY A 21 14.16 5.64 88.68
CA GLY A 21 13.33 6.86 88.61
C GLY A 21 13.75 8.02 89.53
N GLY A 22 14.76 7.83 90.40
CA GLY A 22 15.11 8.83 91.42
C GLY A 22 16.11 9.92 91.00
N ARG A 23 16.96 9.66 90.01
CA ARG A 23 18.11 10.57 89.69
C ARG A 23 17.79 11.69 88.71
N LEU A 24 16.76 11.53 87.87
CA LEU A 24 16.38 12.56 86.91
C LEU A 24 15.53 13.65 87.57
N ALA A 25 14.68 13.28 88.54
CA ALA A 25 13.90 14.21 89.35
C ALA A 25 14.78 15.13 90.23
N THR A 26 15.86 14.60 90.82
CA THR A 26 16.79 15.41 91.63
C THR A 26 17.57 16.41 90.79
N VAL A 27 18.04 16.02 89.60
CA VAL A 27 18.71 16.94 88.66
C VAL A 27 17.78 18.06 88.21
N LEU A 28 16.51 17.74 87.90
CA LEU A 28 15.54 18.74 87.46
C LEU A 28 15.17 19.72 88.58
N CYS A 29 15.04 19.25 89.83
CA CYS A 29 14.84 20.12 90.99
C CYS A 29 16.04 21.03 91.27
N VAL A 30 17.28 20.53 91.11
CA VAL A 30 18.50 21.36 91.27
C VAL A 30 18.57 22.43 90.18
N ILE A 31 18.28 22.09 88.92
CA ILE A 31 18.26 23.07 87.82
C ILE A 31 17.16 24.12 88.04
N ALA A 32 15.96 23.73 88.49
CA ALA A 32 14.90 24.67 88.82
C ALA A 32 15.29 25.62 89.97
N LEU A 33 15.95 25.10 91.02
CA LEU A 33 16.49 25.93 92.11
C LEU A 33 17.58 26.89 91.63
N VAL A 34 18.50 26.45 90.75
CA VAL A 34 19.55 27.32 90.19
C VAL A 34 18.93 28.44 89.34
N VAL A 35 17.98 28.12 88.45
CA VAL A 35 17.31 29.13 87.63
C VAL A 35 16.48 30.09 88.49
N PHE A 36 15.76 29.61 89.50
CA PHE A 36 15.01 30.46 90.43
C PHE A 36 15.93 31.37 91.27
N THR A 37 17.07 30.84 91.74
CA THR A 37 18.07 31.62 92.50
C THR A 37 18.73 32.71 91.65
N LEU A 38 18.90 32.45 90.34
CA LEU A 38 19.40 33.45 89.38
C LEU A 38 18.30 34.48 89.02
N SER A 39 17.05 34.06 88.83
CA SER A 39 15.95 34.98 88.51
C SER A 39 15.53 35.89 89.67
N CYS A 40 15.68 35.46 90.92
CA CYS A 40 15.40 36.29 92.10
C CYS A 40 16.56 37.21 92.50
N ARG A 41 17.71 37.18 91.82
CA ARG A 41 18.91 37.95 92.24
C ARG A 41 19.65 38.65 91.10
N GLU A 42 18.95 39.48 90.34
CA GLU A 42 19.60 40.56 89.60
C GLU A 42 18.70 41.79 89.38
N THR A 43 18.68 42.67 90.38
CA THR A 43 18.35 44.09 90.18
C THR A 43 19.68 44.85 90.06
N GLY A 44 19.95 45.41 88.88
CA GLY A 44 21.02 46.40 88.70
C GLY A 44 22.22 45.97 87.84
N HIS A 45 22.31 46.59 86.66
CA HIS A 45 23.51 47.02 85.92
C HIS A 45 24.88 46.33 86.20
N GLY A 46 25.47 45.72 85.15
CA GLY A 46 26.83 45.10 85.18
C GLY A 46 28.01 46.09 85.29
N PRO A 47 29.26 45.72 84.92
CA PRO A 47 29.56 45.37 83.51
C PRO A 47 30.82 44.49 83.19
N ILE A 48 30.94 44.11 81.91
CA ILE A 48 32.13 44.00 81.00
C ILE A 48 33.47 43.24 81.32
N THR A 49 34.01 42.70 80.20
CA THR A 49 35.45 42.59 79.81
C THR A 49 36.45 41.82 80.69
N ALA A 50 36.70 40.55 80.31
CA ALA A 50 37.96 39.85 80.63
C ALA A 50 38.34 38.71 79.66
N ALA A 51 37.38 38.10 78.94
CA ALA A 51 37.61 36.87 78.17
C ALA A 51 37.35 37.02 76.66
N ARG A 52 37.96 38.03 76.04
CA ARG A 52 38.01 38.18 74.58
C ARG A 52 39.38 38.68 74.14
N ASP A 53 40.34 37.77 74.07
CA ASP A 53 41.54 37.86 73.22
C ASP A 53 42.17 36.46 73.05
N MET A 54 43.00 36.29 72.02
CA MET A 54 43.48 35.00 71.46
C MET A 54 42.38 34.15 70.79
N VAL A 55 41.80 34.56 69.65
CA VAL A 55 42.38 34.62 68.28
C VAL A 55 42.49 33.25 67.59
N SER A 56 41.50 33.00 66.73
CA SER A 56 41.49 32.20 65.48
C SER A 56 42.18 30.83 65.41
N VAL A 57 41.43 29.82 64.95
CA VAL A 57 41.45 29.34 63.55
C VAL A 57 40.33 28.29 63.35
N VAL A 58 39.73 28.21 62.15
CA VAL A 58 38.58 27.36 61.75
C VAL A 58 37.23 27.66 62.43
N THR A 59 36.47 28.60 61.86
CA THR A 59 35.04 28.46 61.43
C THR A 59 34.33 29.83 61.33
N THR A 60 34.39 30.47 60.17
CA THR A 60 33.27 31.23 59.61
C THR A 60 32.47 30.32 58.67
N PRO A 61 31.16 30.56 58.39
CA PRO A 61 30.23 31.51 59.00
C PRO A 61 28.86 30.91 59.39
N VAL A 62 28.32 31.24 60.57
CA VAL A 62 26.88 31.07 60.88
C VAL A 62 26.30 32.42 61.30
N ARG A 63 26.07 33.29 60.31
CA ARG A 63 25.26 34.51 60.49
C ARG A 63 24.61 35.01 59.20
N SER A 64 23.95 34.10 58.47
CA SER A 64 22.95 34.39 57.41
C SER A 64 22.16 33.14 56.99
N VAL A 65 21.62 32.36 57.94
CA VAL A 65 20.67 31.25 57.63
C VAL A 65 19.57 31.22 58.70
N GLY A 66 18.61 32.15 58.58
CA GLY A 66 17.54 32.34 59.57
C GLY A 66 16.10 32.18 59.06
N SER A 67 15.89 32.02 57.75
CA SER A 67 14.53 32.02 57.15
C SER A 67 14.39 31.18 55.87
N PHE A 68 15.00 29.99 55.83
CA PHE A 68 14.89 29.06 54.68
C PHE A 68 14.59 27.60 55.09
N ILE A 69 13.86 27.39 56.19
CA ILE A 69 13.31 26.07 56.55
C ILE A 69 11.82 26.18 56.94
N THR A 70 11.02 26.71 56.02
CA THR A 70 9.55 26.50 55.98
C THR A 70 9.05 26.84 54.57
N ALA A 71 8.65 25.81 53.81
CA ALA A 71 8.34 25.82 52.37
C ALA A 71 9.57 26.11 51.45
N PRO A 72 9.79 25.33 50.37
CA PRO A 72 8.75 24.94 49.42
C PRO A 72 8.62 23.43 49.15
N PHE A 73 8.36 22.59 50.17
CA PHE A 73 7.94 21.20 49.93
C PHE A 73 6.56 21.09 49.22
N LYS A 74 5.74 22.16 49.20
CA LYS A 74 4.56 22.25 48.32
C LYS A 74 4.90 22.40 46.83
N GLY A 75 6.10 22.90 46.48
CA GLY A 75 6.53 23.04 45.08
C GLY A 75 6.95 21.71 44.45
N LEU A 76 7.63 20.85 45.20
CA LEU A 76 8.07 19.54 44.72
C LEU A 76 6.90 18.61 44.36
N GLY A 77 5.83 18.62 45.15
CA GLY A 77 4.59 17.90 44.81
C GLY A 77 3.97 18.38 43.51
N ASN A 78 3.98 19.70 43.27
CA ASN A 78 3.39 20.30 42.05
C ASN A 78 4.28 20.13 40.81
N ILE A 79 5.60 19.96 40.98
CA ILE A 79 6.54 19.66 39.89
C ILE A 79 6.50 18.18 39.53
N PHE A 80 6.44 17.27 40.52
CA PHE A 80 6.23 15.85 40.25
C PHE A 80 4.84 15.59 39.65
N SER A 81 3.77 16.23 40.17
CA SER A 81 2.44 16.11 39.56
C SER A 81 2.41 16.70 38.15
N ASN A 82 3.06 17.84 37.89
CA ASN A 82 3.13 18.39 36.54
C ASN A 82 3.99 17.53 35.60
N LEU A 83 5.06 16.88 36.06
CA LEU A 83 5.87 15.99 35.22
C LEU A 83 5.13 14.69 34.90
N THR A 84 4.47 14.07 35.89
CA THR A 84 3.64 12.88 35.66
C THR A 84 2.40 13.21 34.82
N ALA A 85 1.71 14.32 35.09
CA ALA A 85 0.62 14.79 34.23
C ALA A 85 1.11 15.14 32.83
N SER A 86 2.28 15.77 32.66
CA SER A 86 2.86 16.01 31.33
C SER A 86 3.14 14.70 30.59
N GLN A 87 3.57 13.65 31.29
CA GLN A 87 3.80 12.33 30.69
C GLN A 87 2.48 11.64 30.31
N GLU A 88 1.47 11.71 31.18
CA GLU A 88 0.13 11.16 30.99
C GLU A 88 -0.61 11.88 29.85
N THR A 89 -0.70 13.22 29.90
CA THR A 89 -1.25 14.07 28.84
C THR A 89 -0.47 13.93 27.52
N LEU A 90 0.85 13.75 27.53
CA LEU A 90 1.61 13.47 26.30
C LEU A 90 1.28 12.07 25.74
N SER A 91 1.07 11.07 26.60
CA SER A 91 0.63 9.75 26.16
C SER A 91 -0.82 9.75 25.64
N GLU A 92 -1.68 10.56 26.24
CA GLU A 92 -3.09 10.75 25.85
C GLU A 92 -3.18 11.51 24.53
N LEU A 93 -2.49 12.66 24.37
CA LEU A 93 -2.38 13.37 23.09
C LEU A 93 -1.76 12.50 22.00
N LYS A 94 -0.81 11.62 22.33
CA LYS A 94 -0.23 10.70 21.35
C LYS A 94 -1.25 9.63 20.94
N ALA A 95 -1.95 9.04 21.89
CA ALA A 95 -3.01 8.07 21.61
C ALA A 95 -4.17 8.70 20.81
N GLU A 96 -4.56 9.94 21.13
CA GLU A 96 -5.54 10.71 20.37
C GLU A 96 -5.02 11.04 18.97
N ASN A 97 -3.76 11.43 18.81
CA ASN A 97 -3.17 11.70 17.49
C ASN A 97 -3.09 10.44 16.63
N ASP A 98 -2.71 9.30 17.21
CA ASP A 98 -2.67 8.01 16.52
C ASP A 98 -4.08 7.50 16.19
N ALA A 99 -5.09 7.74 17.04
CA ALA A 99 -6.50 7.45 16.75
C ALA A 99 -7.11 8.38 15.68
N LEU A 100 -6.77 9.67 15.69
CA LEU A 100 -7.17 10.62 14.66
C LEU A 100 -6.51 10.31 13.32
N ARG A 101 -5.24 9.86 13.31
CA ARG A 101 -4.56 9.34 12.11
C ARG A 101 -5.24 8.10 11.57
N ALA A 102 -5.56 7.12 12.42
CA ALA A 102 -6.28 5.92 12.00
C ALA A 102 -7.63 6.28 11.34
N LYS A 103 -8.42 7.17 11.95
CA LYS A 103 -9.67 7.69 11.35
C LYS A 103 -9.45 8.46 10.06
N ASN A 104 -8.35 9.20 9.93
CA ASN A 104 -8.04 9.95 8.71
C ASN A 104 -7.73 9.00 7.54
N VAL A 105 -6.98 7.91 7.81
CA VAL A 105 -6.74 6.83 6.85
C VAL A 105 -8.06 6.14 6.47
N GLU A 106 -8.86 5.70 7.45
CA GLU A 106 -10.17 5.07 7.23
C GLU A 106 -11.11 5.93 6.36
N LEU A 107 -11.21 7.24 6.66
CA LEU A 107 -12.02 8.17 5.88
C LEU A 107 -11.44 8.41 4.47
N SER A 108 -10.12 8.42 4.31
CA SER A 108 -9.47 8.58 3.01
C SER A 108 -9.65 7.34 2.13
N GLU A 109 -9.58 6.14 2.69
CA GLU A 109 -9.87 4.88 2.00
C GLU A 109 -11.35 4.84 1.58
N ALA A 110 -12.28 5.13 2.50
CA ALA A 110 -13.70 5.17 2.21
C ALA A 110 -14.07 6.19 1.12
N GLN A 111 -13.39 7.34 1.07
CA GLN A 111 -13.56 8.33 0.00
C GLN A 111 -13.06 7.77 -1.35
N GLN A 112 -11.88 7.16 -1.39
CA GLN A 112 -11.31 6.60 -2.64
C GLN A 112 -12.18 5.46 -3.21
N SER A 113 -12.67 4.55 -2.36
CA SER A 113 -13.63 3.52 -2.79
C SER A 113 -14.93 4.13 -3.33
N ALA A 114 -15.47 5.18 -2.69
CA ALA A 114 -16.66 5.86 -3.17
C ALA A 114 -16.45 6.51 -4.56
N GLU A 115 -15.31 7.17 -4.78
CA GLU A 115 -14.93 7.76 -6.07
C GLU A 115 -14.76 6.69 -7.18
N ARG A 116 -14.13 5.55 -6.87
CA ARG A 116 -13.98 4.44 -7.83
C ARG A 116 -15.32 3.77 -8.14
N LEU A 117 -16.16 3.49 -7.13
CA LEU A 117 -17.50 2.93 -7.30
C LEU A 117 -18.41 3.87 -8.12
N GLN A 118 -18.36 5.18 -7.87
CA GLN A 118 -19.06 6.16 -8.71
C GLN A 118 -18.57 6.09 -10.17
N SER A 119 -17.26 6.04 -10.39
CA SER A 119 -16.68 5.96 -11.74
C SER A 119 -17.11 4.69 -12.49
N LEU A 120 -17.23 3.55 -11.79
CA LEU A 120 -17.77 2.30 -12.36
C LEU A 120 -19.25 2.41 -12.72
N LEU A 121 -20.07 3.09 -11.90
CA LEU A 121 -21.48 3.35 -12.20
C LEU A 121 -21.65 4.30 -13.39
N GLU A 122 -20.80 5.33 -13.51
CA GLU A 122 -20.78 6.24 -14.65
C GLU A 122 -20.44 5.49 -15.95
N LEU A 123 -19.40 4.65 -15.95
CA LEU A 123 -19.04 3.82 -17.09
C LEU A 123 -20.15 2.81 -17.45
N LYS A 124 -20.74 2.15 -16.45
CA LYS A 124 -21.89 1.25 -16.63
C LYS A 124 -23.06 1.94 -17.34
N ASN A 125 -23.38 3.17 -16.91
CA ASN A 125 -24.48 3.95 -17.49
C ASN A 125 -24.13 4.46 -18.90
N ALA A 126 -22.92 4.99 -19.11
CA ALA A 126 -22.48 5.53 -20.40
C ALA A 126 -22.52 4.48 -21.52
N TYR A 127 -22.09 3.25 -21.23
CA TYR A 127 -22.09 2.15 -22.19
C TYR A 127 -23.33 1.24 -22.10
N LYS A 128 -24.34 1.57 -21.26
CA LYS A 128 -25.54 0.75 -21.00
C LYS A 128 -25.22 -0.72 -20.63
N LEU A 129 -24.16 -0.97 -19.84
CA LEU A 129 -23.69 -2.32 -19.57
C LEU A 129 -24.67 -3.10 -18.67
N GLN A 130 -25.09 -4.28 -19.12
CA GLN A 130 -25.60 -5.31 -18.23
C GLN A 130 -24.39 -5.99 -17.59
N SER A 131 -24.20 -5.72 -16.29
CA SER A 131 -22.98 -6.12 -15.58
C SER A 131 -23.18 -6.36 -14.10
N THR A 132 -22.39 -7.29 -13.58
CA THR A 132 -22.28 -7.67 -12.16
C THR A 132 -20.97 -7.12 -11.61
N ALA A 133 -21.03 -6.44 -10.45
CA ALA A 133 -19.85 -5.98 -9.75
C ALA A 133 -19.17 -7.12 -8.99
N ALA A 134 -17.85 -7.13 -8.98
CA ALA A 134 -17.00 -8.09 -8.27
C ALA A 134 -15.78 -7.37 -7.66
N HIS A 135 -15.23 -7.94 -6.59
CA HIS A 135 -13.95 -7.51 -6.02
C HIS A 135 -12.84 -8.43 -6.50
N VAL A 136 -11.65 -7.89 -6.70
CA VAL A 136 -10.43 -8.66 -6.95
C VAL A 136 -9.87 -9.14 -5.61
N VAL A 137 -9.67 -10.45 -5.49
CA VAL A 137 -9.16 -11.09 -4.27
C VAL A 137 -7.70 -11.51 -4.36
N SER A 138 -7.16 -11.63 -5.58
CA SER A 138 -5.75 -11.84 -5.84
C SER A 138 -5.38 -11.46 -7.28
N GLY A 139 -4.11 -11.14 -7.51
CA GLY A 139 -3.53 -10.99 -8.84
C GLY A 139 -2.22 -11.77 -8.94
N SER A 140 -1.94 -12.30 -10.13
CA SER A 140 -0.70 -12.99 -10.47
C SER A 140 -0.21 -12.54 -11.83
N THR A 141 1.07 -12.20 -11.92
CA THR A 141 1.72 -11.82 -13.17
C THR A 141 3.11 -12.45 -13.17
N ASP A 142 3.29 -13.45 -14.01
CA ASP A 142 4.59 -14.02 -14.36
C ASP A 142 4.90 -13.73 -15.84
N SER A 143 6.01 -14.27 -16.36
CA SER A 143 6.48 -13.98 -17.72
C SER A 143 5.61 -14.57 -18.85
N TRP A 144 4.66 -15.45 -18.53
CA TRP A 144 3.79 -16.14 -19.51
C TRP A 144 2.31 -16.07 -19.17
N SER A 145 1.96 -15.77 -17.91
CA SER A 145 0.58 -15.72 -17.40
C SER A 145 0.31 -14.41 -16.66
N SER A 146 -0.74 -13.71 -17.09
CA SER A 146 -1.26 -12.49 -16.46
C SER A 146 -2.72 -12.69 -16.10
N THR A 147 -3.00 -12.92 -14.81
CA THR A 147 -4.35 -13.26 -14.32
C THR A 147 -4.73 -12.55 -13.02
N ILE A 148 -6.03 -12.39 -12.79
CA ILE A 148 -6.59 -11.97 -11.50
C ILE A 148 -7.74 -12.89 -11.10
N THR A 149 -7.99 -13.03 -9.80
CA THR A 149 -9.14 -13.79 -9.28
C THR A 149 -10.18 -12.84 -8.71
N ILE A 150 -11.45 -13.06 -9.04
CA ILE A 150 -12.59 -12.25 -8.57
C ILE A 150 -13.51 -13.01 -7.60
N ASP A 151 -14.18 -12.29 -6.71
CA ASP A 151 -15.10 -12.80 -5.66
C ASP A 151 -16.49 -13.26 -6.18
N LYS A 152 -16.59 -13.58 -7.47
CA LYS A 152 -17.82 -14.06 -8.13
C LYS A 152 -17.51 -15.31 -8.94
N GLY A 153 -18.32 -16.34 -8.78
CA GLY A 153 -18.25 -17.62 -9.51
C GLY A 153 -19.57 -17.95 -10.21
N SER A 154 -19.75 -19.22 -10.58
CA SER A 154 -20.98 -19.70 -11.24
C SER A 154 -22.25 -19.47 -10.41
N ALA A 155 -22.15 -19.42 -9.07
CA ALA A 155 -23.27 -19.05 -8.20
C ALA A 155 -23.76 -17.59 -8.40
N ALA A 156 -22.93 -16.72 -8.97
CA ALA A 156 -23.27 -15.35 -9.36
C ALA A 156 -23.58 -15.23 -10.87
N GLY A 157 -23.71 -16.35 -11.59
CA GLY A 157 -23.96 -16.39 -13.03
C GLY A 157 -22.72 -16.13 -13.90
N MET A 158 -21.51 -16.18 -13.35
CA MET A 158 -20.28 -16.01 -14.15
C MET A 158 -20.08 -17.18 -15.11
N GLN A 159 -19.59 -16.89 -16.32
CA GLN A 159 -19.29 -17.88 -17.35
C GLN A 159 -17.94 -17.58 -18.01
N ILE A 160 -17.26 -18.64 -18.47
CA ILE A 160 -16.05 -18.52 -19.27
C ILE A 160 -16.37 -17.70 -20.53
N GLY A 161 -15.50 -16.75 -20.87
CA GLY A 161 -15.67 -15.85 -22.00
C GLY A 161 -16.30 -14.50 -21.68
N MET A 162 -16.85 -14.28 -20.47
CA MET A 162 -17.41 -12.98 -20.09
C MET A 162 -16.30 -11.90 -19.98
N PRO A 163 -16.48 -10.72 -20.58
CA PRO A 163 -15.57 -9.58 -20.42
C PRO A 163 -15.53 -9.03 -19.00
N VAL A 164 -14.39 -8.47 -18.62
CA VAL A 164 -14.17 -7.76 -17.36
C VAL A 164 -13.58 -6.38 -17.64
N THR A 165 -14.12 -5.34 -17.00
CA THR A 165 -13.73 -3.93 -17.16
C THR A 165 -13.65 -3.25 -15.80
N ASP A 166 -12.77 -2.25 -15.65
CA ASP A 166 -12.83 -1.26 -14.57
C ASP A 166 -13.42 0.07 -15.10
N SER A 167 -13.22 1.15 -14.34
CA SER A 167 -13.64 2.52 -14.65
C SER A 167 -12.78 3.19 -15.73
N THR A 168 -11.61 2.63 -16.04
CA THR A 168 -10.64 3.16 -17.02
C THR A 168 -10.64 2.39 -18.34
N GLY A 169 -11.06 1.12 -18.34
CA GLY A 169 -11.22 0.31 -19.54
C GLY A 169 -11.24 -1.19 -19.31
N VAL A 170 -11.09 -1.93 -20.41
CA VAL A 170 -11.10 -3.40 -20.40
C VAL A 170 -9.90 -3.93 -19.64
N ILE A 171 -10.17 -4.86 -18.72
CA ILE A 171 -9.15 -5.60 -17.96
C ILE A 171 -8.80 -6.91 -18.66
N GLY A 172 -9.80 -7.62 -19.16
CA GLY A 172 -9.62 -8.96 -19.70
C GLY A 172 -10.91 -9.76 -19.81
N GLN A 173 -10.80 -11.08 -19.70
CA GLN A 173 -11.88 -12.03 -19.93
C GLN A 173 -11.82 -13.18 -18.91
N ILE A 174 -12.97 -13.66 -18.44
CA ILE A 174 -13.02 -14.85 -17.57
C ILE A 174 -12.51 -16.08 -18.34
N SER A 175 -11.43 -16.68 -17.85
CA SER A 175 -10.83 -17.91 -18.38
C SER A 175 -11.29 -19.17 -17.64
N GLU A 176 -11.53 -19.07 -16.33
CA GLU A 176 -11.98 -20.18 -15.48
C GLU A 176 -13.08 -19.72 -14.51
N VAL A 177 -14.03 -20.61 -14.21
CA VAL A 177 -15.12 -20.34 -13.27
C VAL A 177 -15.23 -21.44 -12.22
N GLY A 178 -14.98 -21.08 -10.97
CA GLY A 178 -15.31 -21.88 -9.80
C GLY A 178 -16.70 -21.56 -9.24
N PRO A 179 -17.12 -22.21 -8.14
CA PRO A 179 -18.44 -21.98 -7.54
C PRO A 179 -18.63 -20.54 -7.03
N THR A 180 -17.62 -19.99 -6.34
CA THR A 180 -17.67 -18.70 -5.65
C THR A 180 -16.67 -17.67 -6.16
N SER A 181 -15.72 -18.08 -7.00
CA SER A 181 -14.70 -17.22 -7.60
C SER A 181 -14.46 -17.59 -9.06
N SER A 182 -13.88 -16.67 -9.83
CA SER A 182 -13.50 -16.89 -11.23
C SER A 182 -12.10 -16.33 -11.48
N VAL A 183 -11.36 -16.94 -12.41
CA VAL A 183 -10.08 -16.43 -12.89
C VAL A 183 -10.32 -15.63 -14.17
N VAL A 184 -9.75 -14.43 -14.22
CA VAL A 184 -9.78 -13.51 -15.34
C VAL A 184 -8.38 -13.48 -15.94
N ARG A 185 -8.24 -13.83 -17.22
CA ARG A 185 -7.03 -13.59 -18.00
C ARG A 185 -7.02 -12.13 -18.46
N LEU A 186 -5.92 -11.45 -18.20
CA LEU A 186 -5.75 -10.03 -18.49
C LEU A 186 -5.48 -9.79 -19.98
N ILE A 187 -5.76 -8.58 -20.49
CA ILE A 187 -5.42 -8.20 -21.87
C ILE A 187 -3.91 -8.19 -22.15
N SER A 188 -3.07 -8.09 -21.11
CA SER A 188 -1.60 -8.13 -21.20
C SER A 188 -1.01 -9.54 -21.35
N ASP A 189 -1.81 -10.59 -21.12
CA ASP A 189 -1.39 -11.98 -21.23
C ASP A 189 -1.05 -12.34 -22.69
N GLU A 190 0.05 -13.08 -22.91
CA GLU A 190 0.50 -13.49 -24.25
C GLU A 190 -0.56 -14.30 -25.03
N THR A 191 -1.45 -15.02 -24.32
CA THR A 191 -2.54 -15.80 -24.92
C THR A 191 -3.86 -15.02 -25.05
N SER A 192 -3.87 -13.74 -24.68
CA SER A 192 -5.04 -12.86 -24.77
C SER A 192 -5.06 -12.07 -26.06
N SER A 193 -6.24 -12.02 -26.68
CA SER A 193 -6.50 -11.19 -27.86
C SER A 193 -7.86 -10.51 -27.77
N VAL A 194 -7.93 -9.27 -28.26
CA VAL A 194 -9.14 -8.44 -28.27
C VAL A 194 -9.28 -7.79 -29.64
N SER A 195 -10.43 -7.97 -30.28
CA SER A 195 -10.78 -7.24 -31.50
C SER A 195 -10.89 -5.75 -31.19
N ALA A 196 -10.06 -4.94 -31.84
CA ALA A 196 -9.82 -3.55 -31.47
C ALA A 196 -9.84 -2.64 -32.69
N MET A 197 -9.98 -1.33 -32.45
CA MET A 197 -9.93 -0.31 -33.48
C MET A 197 -9.35 1.00 -32.95
N VAL A 198 -8.69 1.73 -33.84
CA VAL A 198 -8.25 3.11 -33.61
C VAL A 198 -9.50 3.99 -33.57
N GLN A 199 -9.69 4.77 -32.50
CA GLN A 199 -10.90 5.54 -32.29
C GLN A 199 -11.09 6.65 -33.34
N SER A 200 -9.99 7.31 -33.74
CA SER A 200 -9.97 8.45 -34.66
C SER A 200 -10.20 8.05 -36.12
N SER A 201 -9.44 7.07 -36.62
CA SER A 201 -9.46 6.65 -38.02
C SER A 201 -10.40 5.47 -38.31
N ARG A 202 -10.94 4.82 -37.27
CA ARG A 202 -11.71 3.56 -37.36
C ARG A 202 -10.92 2.37 -37.92
N ALA A 203 -9.60 2.49 -38.06
CA ALA A 203 -8.70 1.42 -38.48
C ALA A 203 -8.83 0.20 -37.55
N GLN A 204 -9.12 -0.98 -38.12
CA GLN A 204 -9.41 -2.20 -37.35
C GLN A 204 -8.17 -3.08 -37.23
N GLY A 205 -8.07 -3.79 -36.11
CA GLY A 205 -6.98 -4.74 -35.86
C GLY A 205 -7.26 -5.66 -34.67
N MET A 206 -6.23 -6.41 -34.28
CA MET A 206 -6.27 -7.29 -33.12
C MET A 206 -5.22 -6.83 -32.10
N LEU A 207 -5.68 -6.46 -30.92
CA LEU A 207 -4.82 -6.15 -29.78
C LEU A 207 -4.44 -7.45 -29.09
N VAL A 208 -3.14 -7.72 -28.96
CA VAL A 208 -2.60 -8.95 -28.37
C VAL A 208 -1.67 -8.56 -27.23
N GLY A 209 -1.69 -9.35 -26.14
CA GLY A 209 -0.69 -9.23 -25.07
C GLY A 209 0.68 -9.74 -25.50
N SER A 210 1.66 -9.63 -24.61
CA SER A 210 3.05 -10.00 -24.91
C SER A 210 3.77 -10.37 -23.61
N ALA A 211 4.73 -11.30 -23.68
CA ALA A 211 5.50 -11.77 -22.52
C ALA A 211 6.30 -10.67 -21.79
N ASP A 212 6.52 -9.51 -22.44
CA ASP A 212 7.11 -8.31 -21.83
C ASP A 212 6.08 -7.41 -21.11
N GLY A 213 4.81 -7.83 -21.04
CA GLY A 213 3.69 -7.09 -20.46
C GLY A 213 3.16 -5.94 -21.34
N THR A 214 3.68 -5.76 -22.57
CA THR A 214 3.20 -4.74 -23.51
C THR A 214 2.00 -5.23 -24.32
N LEU A 215 1.21 -4.27 -24.83
CA LEU A 215 0.12 -4.56 -25.77
C LEU A 215 0.55 -4.20 -27.19
N ARG A 216 0.25 -5.07 -28.14
CA ARG A 216 0.57 -4.89 -29.56
C ARG A 216 -0.71 -4.91 -30.39
N LEU A 217 -1.01 -3.81 -31.06
CA LEU A 217 -2.09 -3.75 -32.04
C LEU A 217 -1.54 -4.21 -33.40
N THR A 218 -2.11 -5.30 -33.89
CA THR A 218 -1.71 -6.02 -35.10
C THR A 218 -2.83 -5.98 -36.15
N LEU A 219 -2.57 -6.47 -37.36
CA LEU A 219 -3.50 -6.53 -38.49
C LEU A 219 -3.97 -5.16 -39.06
N VAL A 220 -3.47 -4.03 -38.54
CA VAL A 220 -3.70 -2.69 -39.11
C VAL A 220 -2.81 -2.49 -40.34
N THR A 221 -3.42 -2.27 -41.50
CA THR A 221 -2.72 -2.15 -42.79
C THR A 221 -2.06 -0.78 -42.96
N THR A 222 -0.96 -0.72 -43.73
CA THR A 222 -0.13 0.51 -43.82
C THR A 222 -0.66 1.60 -44.76
N ASP A 223 -1.86 1.41 -45.30
CA ASP A 223 -2.70 2.41 -45.97
C ASP A 223 -3.71 3.08 -45.02
N GLN A 224 -3.95 2.49 -43.85
CA GLN A 224 -4.81 3.07 -42.81
C GLN A 224 -4.06 4.12 -41.98
N SER A 225 -4.78 5.16 -41.57
CA SER A 225 -4.22 6.22 -40.73
C SER A 225 -4.15 5.79 -39.26
N VAL A 226 -2.97 5.94 -38.65
CA VAL A 226 -2.77 5.78 -37.21
C VAL A 226 -1.60 6.67 -36.77
N ALA A 227 -1.71 7.28 -35.60
CA ALA A 227 -0.75 8.21 -35.03
C ALA A 227 -0.42 7.86 -33.56
N VAL A 228 0.79 8.23 -33.12
CA VAL A 228 1.16 8.16 -31.70
C VAL A 228 0.28 9.12 -30.91
N GLY A 229 -0.30 8.64 -29.80
CA GLY A 229 -1.33 9.36 -29.05
C GLY A 229 -2.78 9.01 -29.43
N ASP A 230 -3.02 8.24 -30.50
CA ASP A 230 -4.37 7.74 -30.79
C ASP A 230 -4.88 6.81 -29.69
N THR A 231 -6.17 6.92 -29.38
CA THR A 231 -6.87 6.03 -28.45
C THR A 231 -7.35 4.77 -29.17
N ILE A 232 -7.10 3.62 -28.55
CA ILE A 232 -7.53 2.30 -29.01
C ILE A 232 -8.72 1.84 -28.16
N VAL A 233 -9.77 1.36 -28.84
CA VAL A 233 -11.02 0.89 -28.24
C VAL A 233 -11.42 -0.48 -28.79
N THR A 234 -12.28 -1.21 -28.08
CA THR A 234 -12.84 -2.48 -28.58
C THR A 234 -13.66 -2.26 -29.85
N SER A 235 -13.52 -3.14 -30.84
CA SER A 235 -14.22 -2.99 -32.12
C SER A 235 -15.69 -3.43 -32.06
N GLY A 236 -16.05 -4.30 -31.12
CA GLY A 236 -17.35 -4.98 -31.08
C GLY A 236 -17.45 -6.20 -32.00
N LEU A 237 -16.40 -6.50 -32.78
CA LEU A 237 -16.33 -7.72 -33.59
C LEU A 237 -16.21 -8.95 -32.68
N GLY A 238 -16.74 -10.09 -33.16
CA GLY A 238 -16.81 -11.34 -32.42
C GLY A 238 -17.87 -11.40 -31.32
N GLY A 239 -18.55 -10.29 -30.99
CA GLY A 239 -19.66 -10.27 -30.04
C GLY A 239 -19.28 -10.58 -28.58
N ILE A 240 -17.98 -10.54 -28.24
CA ILE A 240 -17.48 -10.76 -26.89
C ILE A 240 -17.54 -9.47 -26.08
N TYR A 241 -16.85 -8.42 -26.57
CA TYR A 241 -16.79 -7.11 -25.90
C TYR A 241 -17.82 -6.16 -26.53
N PRO A 242 -18.47 -5.27 -25.74
CA PRO A 242 -19.22 -4.17 -26.31
C PRO A 242 -18.27 -3.22 -27.06
N LYS A 243 -18.75 -2.66 -28.16
CA LYS A 243 -18.07 -1.69 -29.01
C LYS A 243 -17.70 -0.41 -28.25
N GLY A 244 -16.47 0.06 -28.43
CA GLY A 244 -16.02 1.37 -27.95
C GLY A 244 -15.43 1.43 -26.54
N LEU A 245 -15.30 0.31 -25.80
CA LEU A 245 -14.61 0.32 -24.51
C LEU A 245 -13.12 0.66 -24.68
N PRO A 246 -12.56 1.55 -23.86
CA PRO A 246 -11.15 1.92 -23.93
C PRO A 246 -10.22 0.75 -23.58
N LEU A 247 -9.11 0.66 -24.33
CA LEU A 247 -8.04 -0.33 -24.16
C LEU A 247 -6.71 0.34 -23.82
N GLY A 248 -6.34 1.39 -24.55
CA GLY A 248 -5.08 2.10 -24.33
C GLY A 248 -4.81 3.22 -25.33
N THR A 249 -3.57 3.73 -25.32
CA THR A 249 -3.07 4.76 -26.23
C THR A 249 -1.87 4.24 -27.02
N VAL A 250 -1.79 4.56 -28.32
CA VAL A 250 -0.65 4.23 -29.16
C VAL A 250 0.62 4.93 -28.65
N SER A 251 1.66 4.15 -28.33
CA SER A 251 2.94 4.64 -27.81
C SER A 251 4.07 4.62 -28.86
N SER A 252 4.04 3.67 -29.80
CA SER A 252 4.97 3.58 -30.93
C SER A 252 4.29 2.97 -32.15
N ILE A 253 4.75 3.34 -33.35
CA ILE A 253 4.32 2.78 -34.62
C ILE A 253 5.57 2.44 -35.44
N GLU A 254 5.74 1.16 -35.76
CA GLU A 254 6.85 0.66 -36.57
C GLU A 254 6.31 0.10 -37.88
N LYS A 255 6.97 0.43 -38.99
CA LYS A 255 6.70 -0.13 -40.31
C LYS A 255 7.94 -0.84 -40.83
N ASN A 256 7.93 -2.17 -40.76
CA ASN A 256 8.99 -3.00 -41.31
C ASN A 256 8.98 -2.92 -42.85
N THR A 257 10.17 -2.85 -43.46
CA THR A 257 10.34 -2.82 -44.92
C THR A 257 9.70 -4.05 -45.55
N GLY A 258 8.79 -3.84 -46.51
CA GLY A 258 8.03 -4.92 -47.16
C GLY A 258 6.81 -5.43 -46.38
N SER A 259 6.55 -4.94 -45.15
CA SER A 259 5.35 -5.31 -44.40
C SER A 259 4.10 -4.59 -44.92
N THR A 260 3.02 -5.36 -45.08
CA THR A 260 1.67 -4.82 -45.37
C THR A 260 1.04 -4.19 -44.13
N TYR A 261 1.44 -4.64 -42.94
CA TYR A 261 0.90 -4.24 -41.63
C TYR A 261 1.88 -3.41 -40.80
N TYR A 262 1.35 -2.55 -39.94
CA TYR A 262 2.13 -1.91 -38.88
C TYR A 262 2.37 -2.87 -37.71
N VAL A 263 3.46 -2.62 -36.97
CA VAL A 263 3.65 -3.12 -35.60
C VAL A 263 3.40 -1.92 -34.68
N ILE A 264 2.29 -1.92 -33.97
CA ILE A 264 1.86 -0.78 -33.15
C ILE A 264 1.94 -1.17 -31.68
N THR A 265 2.75 -0.48 -30.91
CA THR A 265 2.81 -0.67 -29.45
C THR A 265 1.77 0.23 -28.79
N VAL A 266 1.00 -0.34 -27.87
CA VAL A 266 -0.08 0.32 -27.14
C VAL A 266 0.25 0.30 -25.65
N LYS A 267 0.14 1.45 -25.00
CA LYS A 267 0.16 1.55 -23.54
C LYS A 267 -1.27 1.37 -23.03
N PRO A 268 -1.56 0.39 -22.15
CA PRO A 268 -2.90 0.25 -21.58
C PRO A 268 -3.30 1.47 -20.75
N PHE A 269 -4.59 1.76 -20.67
CA PHE A 269 -5.10 2.73 -19.69
C PHE A 269 -5.13 2.15 -18.29
N THR A 270 -5.55 0.89 -18.16
CA THR A 270 -5.56 0.20 -16.88
C THR A 270 -4.21 -0.40 -16.53
N THR A 271 -3.90 -0.51 -15.24
CA THR A 271 -2.64 -1.06 -14.72
C THR A 271 -2.94 -2.15 -13.70
N THR A 272 -2.19 -3.25 -13.74
CA THR A 272 -2.52 -4.47 -13.00
C THR A 272 -2.48 -4.36 -11.48
N SER A 273 -1.85 -3.30 -10.96
CA SER A 273 -1.74 -3.01 -9.53
C SER A 273 -2.91 -2.23 -8.93
N SER A 274 -3.92 -1.82 -9.71
CA SER A 274 -5.00 -0.93 -9.26
C SER A 274 -6.41 -1.52 -9.34
N PHE A 275 -6.55 -2.84 -9.52
CA PHE A 275 -7.86 -3.49 -9.52
C PHE A 275 -8.33 -3.81 -8.10
N GLU A 276 -9.36 -3.10 -7.63
CA GLU A 276 -10.06 -3.40 -6.38
C GLU A 276 -11.47 -3.87 -6.72
N GLU A 277 -12.29 -2.99 -7.33
CA GLU A 277 -13.60 -3.32 -7.88
C GLU A 277 -13.59 -3.38 -9.41
N VAL A 278 -14.32 -4.35 -9.96
CA VAL A 278 -14.47 -4.58 -11.41
C VAL A 278 -15.91 -4.88 -11.78
N LEU A 279 -16.26 -4.68 -13.05
CA LEU A 279 -17.54 -5.07 -13.63
C LEU A 279 -17.34 -6.23 -14.61
N VAL A 280 -18.03 -7.34 -14.37
CA VAL A 280 -18.17 -8.43 -15.34
C VAL A 280 -19.38 -8.14 -16.22
N ILE A 281 -19.20 -8.09 -17.53
CA ILE A 281 -20.26 -7.83 -18.50
C ILE A 281 -20.99 -9.14 -18.78
N THR A 282 -22.27 -9.20 -18.42
CA THR A 282 -23.08 -10.44 -18.44
C THR A 282 -23.92 -10.59 -19.70
N SER A 283 -24.23 -9.49 -20.40
CA SER A 283 -24.84 -9.53 -21.72
C SER A 283 -24.55 -8.27 -22.54
N LEU A 284 -24.64 -8.41 -23.86
CA LEU A 284 -24.60 -7.32 -24.83
C LEU A 284 -25.99 -7.08 -25.42
N THR A 285 -26.26 -5.83 -25.75
CA THR A 285 -27.39 -5.34 -26.55
C THR A 285 -26.96 -5.23 -28.00
N ASP A 286 -27.89 -5.32 -28.96
CA ASP A 286 -27.59 -5.24 -30.40
C ASP A 286 -26.80 -3.95 -30.77
N GLU A 287 -27.13 -2.80 -30.15
CA GLU A 287 -26.42 -1.52 -30.32
C GLU A 287 -24.92 -1.55 -29.90
N GLN A 288 -24.51 -2.57 -29.13
CA GLN A 288 -23.16 -2.70 -28.59
C GLN A 288 -22.28 -3.66 -29.41
N GLN A 289 -22.82 -4.31 -30.45
CA GLN A 289 -22.06 -5.17 -31.34
C GLN A 289 -21.54 -4.39 -32.57
N ALA A 290 -20.61 -4.96 -33.32
CA ALA A 290 -20.20 -4.38 -34.61
C ALA A 290 -21.30 -4.57 -35.66
N ASP A 291 -21.61 -3.51 -36.40
CA ASP A 291 -22.61 -3.54 -37.46
C ASP A 291 -22.14 -4.44 -38.62
N ALA A 292 -23.08 -5.07 -39.34
CA ALA A 292 -22.77 -5.94 -40.47
C ALA A 292 -21.90 -5.28 -41.57
N SER A 293 -21.97 -3.94 -41.69
CA SER A 293 -21.13 -3.15 -42.59
C SER A 293 -19.68 -2.99 -42.09
N GLU A 294 -19.46 -2.92 -40.77
CA GLU A 294 -18.12 -2.85 -40.16
C GLU A 294 -17.43 -4.22 -40.16
N ALA A 295 -18.19 -5.31 -39.94
CA ALA A 295 -17.69 -6.68 -40.12
C ALA A 295 -17.26 -6.93 -41.58
N ALA A 296 -18.09 -6.57 -42.56
CA ALA A 296 -17.76 -6.68 -43.98
C ALA A 296 -16.63 -5.75 -44.46
N GLN A 297 -16.16 -4.81 -43.62
CA GLN A 297 -14.93 -4.04 -43.86
C GLN A 297 -13.69 -4.79 -43.35
N ALA A 298 -13.80 -5.48 -42.21
CA ALA A 298 -12.75 -6.37 -41.68
C ALA A 298 -12.41 -7.48 -42.67
N ASP A 299 -13.42 -8.19 -43.17
CA ASP A 299 -13.25 -9.31 -44.11
C ASP A 299 -12.54 -8.90 -45.40
N LYS A 300 -12.76 -7.65 -45.85
CA LYS A 300 -12.09 -7.07 -47.03
C LYS A 300 -10.63 -6.75 -46.77
N GLN A 301 -10.27 -6.35 -45.54
CA GLN A 301 -8.90 -6.06 -45.12
C GLN A 301 -8.06 -7.34 -45.08
N GLU A 302 -8.63 -8.47 -44.63
CA GLU A 302 -7.98 -9.78 -44.67
C GLU A 302 -7.89 -10.33 -46.11
N SER A 303 -8.96 -10.18 -46.90
CA SER A 303 -8.96 -10.59 -48.31
C SER A 303 -7.94 -9.83 -49.18
N SER A 304 -7.75 -8.52 -48.94
CA SER A 304 -6.81 -7.70 -49.69
C SER A 304 -5.35 -8.04 -49.38
N SER A 305 -5.03 -8.38 -48.12
CA SER A 305 -3.67 -8.80 -47.75
C SER A 305 -3.30 -10.18 -48.31
N THR A 306 -4.26 -11.10 -48.36
CA THR A 306 -4.06 -12.44 -48.95
C THR A 306 -3.76 -12.34 -50.46
N SER A 307 -4.47 -11.46 -51.18
CA SER A 307 -4.23 -11.19 -52.61
C SER A 307 -2.87 -10.51 -52.86
N ALA A 308 -2.48 -9.58 -51.99
CA ALA A 308 -1.16 -8.94 -52.06
C ALA A 308 -0.02 -9.95 -51.83
N ALA A 309 -0.15 -10.83 -50.84
CA ALA A 309 0.83 -11.88 -50.55
C ALA A 309 0.96 -12.92 -51.68
N ALA A 310 -0.14 -13.27 -52.35
CA ALA A 310 -0.12 -14.18 -53.50
C ALA A 310 0.61 -13.57 -54.71
N THR A 311 0.44 -12.26 -54.94
CA THR A 311 1.07 -11.56 -56.08
C THR A 311 2.60 -11.52 -55.99
N THR A 312 3.16 -11.49 -54.77
CA THR A 312 4.62 -11.51 -54.57
C THR A 312 5.25 -12.89 -54.82
N GLN A 313 4.50 -13.99 -54.68
CA GLN A 313 5.03 -15.34 -54.89
C GLN A 313 5.24 -15.70 -56.37
N ASP A 314 4.40 -15.19 -57.28
CA ASP A 314 4.59 -15.38 -58.73
C ASP A 314 5.77 -14.56 -59.28
N ALA A 315 6.08 -13.40 -58.68
CA ALA A 315 7.19 -12.55 -59.11
C ALA A 315 8.57 -13.19 -58.85
N ASP A 316 8.73 -13.91 -57.74
CA ASP A 316 10.01 -14.55 -57.37
C ASP A 316 10.26 -15.86 -58.13
N GLN A 317 9.21 -16.59 -58.52
CA GLN A 317 9.38 -17.77 -59.38
C GLN A 317 9.87 -17.41 -60.79
N ALA A 318 9.37 -16.32 -61.38
CA ALA A 318 9.79 -15.85 -62.69
C ALA A 318 11.28 -15.48 -62.78
N ALA A 319 11.90 -15.03 -61.67
CA ALA A 319 13.32 -14.68 -61.61
C ALA A 319 14.26 -15.92 -61.55
N SER A 320 13.73 -17.09 -61.21
CA SER A 320 14.52 -18.32 -61.01
C SER A 320 14.75 -19.16 -62.28
N THR A 321 14.02 -18.88 -63.37
CA THR A 321 13.97 -19.77 -64.55
C THR A 321 14.93 -19.43 -65.69
N ASP A 322 15.68 -18.32 -65.61
CA ASP A 322 16.51 -17.79 -66.71
C ASP A 322 18.04 -17.88 -66.47
N SER A 323 18.49 -18.82 -65.62
CA SER A 323 19.92 -18.98 -65.28
C SER A 323 20.50 -20.40 -65.44
N SER A 324 19.75 -21.34 -66.04
CA SER A 324 20.14 -22.76 -66.13
C SER A 324 20.07 -23.36 -67.54
N SER A 325 20.60 -22.66 -68.55
CA SER A 325 20.67 -23.21 -69.93
C SER A 325 21.95 -22.90 -70.74
N ASP A 326 23.13 -22.81 -70.12
CA ASP A 326 24.40 -22.85 -70.89
C ASP A 326 25.63 -23.39 -70.14
N SER A 327 25.72 -24.72 -69.92
CA SER A 327 27.00 -25.36 -69.57
C SER A 327 27.06 -26.89 -69.76
N SER A 328 26.66 -27.45 -70.91
CA SER A 328 26.75 -28.93 -71.09
C SER A 328 26.91 -29.45 -72.53
N ASN A 329 27.76 -28.87 -73.38
CA ASN A 329 28.19 -29.56 -74.60
C ASN A 329 29.59 -29.18 -75.15
N ALA A 330 30.67 -29.54 -74.44
CA ALA A 330 32.04 -29.31 -74.93
C ALA A 330 33.09 -30.32 -74.43
N LYS A 331 32.84 -31.64 -74.48
CA LYS A 331 33.95 -32.62 -74.31
C LYS A 331 33.80 -33.98 -75.00
N GLN A 332 33.66 -33.98 -76.33
CA GLN A 332 33.88 -35.21 -77.11
C GLN A 332 34.32 -34.94 -78.55
N ARG A 333 35.63 -34.69 -78.77
CA ARG A 333 36.35 -35.00 -80.02
C ARG A 333 37.85 -34.73 -79.95
N ARG A 334 38.61 -35.73 -80.43
CA ARG A 334 40.08 -35.82 -80.56
C ARG A 334 40.85 -36.07 -79.27
#